data_AF-A0A220MH19-F1
#
_entry.id   AF-A0A220MH19-F1
#
_cell.length_a   1.000
_cell.length_b   1.000
_cell.length_c   1.000
_cell.angle_alpha   90.00
_cell.angle_beta   90.00
_cell.angle_gamma   90.00
#
_symmetry.space_group_name_H-M   'P 1'
#
loop_
_entity.id
_entity.type
_entity.pdbx_description
1 polymer ?
#
loop_
_entity_poly.entity_id
_entity_poly.type
_entity_poly.pdbx_seq_one_letter_code
_entity_poly.pdbx_strand_id
1 'polypeptide(L)' 'MGFIILSALYLNPILAILFFVNFTFIMKKIVNNKDYRRNAVFGSLLIVWIFFSYGLLIMAR' A
#
# COMPACT_ATOMS: atom_id res chain seq x y z
N MET A 1 -12.85 16.52 -9.37
CA MET A 1 -13.19 15.52 -8.33
C MET A 1 -13.37 14.09 -8.86
N GLY A 2 -14.22 13.83 -9.88
CA GLY A 2 -14.57 12.45 -10.28
C GLY A 2 -13.40 11.54 -10.70
N PHE A 3 -12.38 12.08 -11.36
CA PHE A 3 -11.20 11.31 -11.79
C PHE A 3 -10.38 10.78 -10.60
N ILE A 4 -10.28 11.55 -9.51
CA ILE A 4 -9.55 11.18 -8.28
C ILE A 4 -10.29 10.05 -7.56
N ILE A 5 -11.63 10.11 -7.53
CA ILE A 5 -12.49 9.11 -6.89
C ILE A 5 -12.41 7.78 -7.64
N LEU A 6 -12.51 7.79 -8.98
CA LEU A 6 -12.34 6.62 -9.84
C LEU A 6 -10.93 6.00 -9.68
N SER A 7 -9.90 6.84 -9.67
CA SER A 7 -8.52 6.39 -9.46
C SER A 7 -8.37 5.71 -8.10
N ALA A 8 -8.89 6.32 -7.03
CA ALA A 8 -8.81 5.75 -5.69
C ALA A 8 -9.59 4.44 -5.56
N LEU A 9 -10.77 4.32 -6.18
CA LEU A 9 -11.60 3.11 -6.12
C LEU A 9 -10.97 1.91 -6.83
N TYR A 10 -10.33 2.10 -7.97
CA TYR A 10 -9.75 1.00 -8.75
C TYR A 10 -8.27 0.73 -8.43
N LEU A 11 -7.50 1.75 -8.03
CA LEU A 11 -6.07 1.61 -7.75
C LEU A 11 -5.81 1.11 -6.32
N ASN A 12 -6.61 1.54 -5.33
CA ASN A 12 -6.42 1.11 -3.93
C ASN A 12 -6.53 -0.42 -3.73
N PRO A 13 -7.46 -1.16 -4.36
CA PRO A 13 -7.53 -2.62 -4.25
C PRO A 13 -6.25 -3.29 -4.75
N ILE A 14 -5.70 -2.82 -5.88
CA ILE A 14 -4.46 -3.36 -6.47
C ILE A 14 -3.28 -3.09 -5.53
N LEU A 15 -3.18 -1.86 -5.00
CA LEU A 15 -2.14 -1.47 -4.06
C LEU A 15 -2.23 -2.25 -2.73
N ALA A 16 -3.44 -2.56 -2.26
CA ALA A 16 -3.66 -3.39 -1.08
C ALA A 16 -3.20 -4.84 -1.30
N ILE A 17 -3.45 -5.42 -2.48
CA ILE A 17 -2.94 -6.75 -2.84
C ILE A 17 -1.41 -6.73 -2.87
N LEU A 18 -0.80 -5.73 -3.52
CA LEU A 18 0.66 -5.56 -3.54
C LEU A 18 1.25 -5.41 -2.13
N PHE A 19 0.56 -4.68 -1.26
CA PHE A 19 0.95 -4.53 0.13
C PHE A 19 0.93 -5.88 0.85
N PHE A 20 -0.15 -6.65 0.69
CA PHE A 20 -0.28 -7.96 1.33
C PHE A 20 0.79 -8.95 0.85
N VAL A 21 1.05 -9.02 -0.45
CA VAL A 21 2.13 -9.85 -1.01
C VAL A 21 3.48 -9.43 -0.44
N ASN A 22 3.78 -8.13 -0.42
CA ASN A 22 5.03 -7.62 0.12
C ASN A 22 5.17 -7.91 1.62
N PHE A 23 4.07 -7.81 2.39
CA PHE A 23 4.05 -8.17 3.80
C PHE A 23 4.41 -9.65 4.02
N THR A 24 3.84 -10.56 3.23
CA THR A 24 4.18 -11.99 3.28
C THR A 24 5.66 -12.24 2.98
N PHE A 25 6.25 -11.49 2.03
CA PHE A 25 7.69 -11.55 1.76
C PHE A 25 8.54 -11.03 2.93
N ILE A 26 8.12 -9.96 3.61
CA ILE A 26 8.79 -9.45 4.81
C ILE A 26 8.78 -10.53 5.89
N MET A 27 7.62 -11.12 6.20
CA MET A 27 7.49 -12.17 7.21
C MET A 27 8.40 -13.37 6.88
N LYS A 28 8.41 -13.81 5.61
CA LYS A 28 9.31 -14.87 5.16
C LYS A 28 10.79 -14.50 5.35
N LYS A 29 11.18 -13.26 5.07
CA LYS A 29 12.57 -12.79 5.24
C LYS A 29 12.96 -12.68 6.71
N ILE A 30 12.07 -12.23 7.58
CA ILE A 30 12.26 -12.18 9.04
C ILE A 30 12.53 -13.59 9.58
N VAL A 31 11.67 -14.56 9.24
CA VAL A 31 11.83 -15.97 9.66
C VAL A 31 13.16 -16.57 9.18
N ASN A 32 13.61 -16.19 7.98
CA ASN A 32 14.88 -16.66 7.41
C ASN A 32 16.10 -15.79 7.79
N ASN A 33 15.95 -14.81 8.69
CA ASN A 33 16.99 -13.86 9.09
C ASN A 33 17.70 -13.17 7.91
N LYS A 34 16.94 -12.82 6.87
CA LYS A 34 17.42 -12.14 5.65
C LYS A 34 17.07 -10.65 5.67
N ASP A 35 17.86 -9.84 4.98
CA ASP A 35 17.58 -8.40 4.86
C ASP A 35 16.21 -8.15 4.17
N TYR A 36 15.33 -7.49 4.93
CA TYR A 36 13.99 -7.09 4.51
C TYR A 36 13.80 -5.58 4.42
N ARG A 37 14.83 -4.75 4.63
CA ARG A 37 14.72 -3.27 4.65
C ARG A 37 14.08 -2.73 3.38
N ARG A 38 14.47 -3.26 2.21
CA ARG A 38 13.91 -2.83 0.92
C ARG A 38 12.41 -3.13 0.80
N ASN A 39 11.98 -4.31 1.27
CA ASN A 39 10.56 -4.66 1.29
C ASN A 39 9.80 -3.83 2.32
N ALA A 40 10.39 -3.55 3.49
CA ALA A 40 9.80 -2.67 4.49
C ALA A 40 9.54 -1.27 3.92
N VAL A 41 10.55 -0.64 3.28
CA VAL A 41 10.40 0.68 2.64
C VAL A 41 9.29 0.67 1.59
N PHE A 42 9.25 -0.36 0.74
CA PHE A 42 8.20 -0.47 -0.28
C PHE A 42 6.80 -0.63 0.34
N GLY A 43 6.69 -1.44 1.40
CA GLY A 43 5.43 -1.62 2.14
C GLY A 43 4.97 -0.34 2.83
N SER A 44 5.90 0.43 3.40
CA SER A 44 5.61 1.73 4.01
C SER A 44 5.06 2.71 2.98
N LEU A 45 5.64 2.77 1.78
CA LEU A 45 5.16 3.65 0.69
C LEU A 45 3.73 3.28 0.24
N LEU A 46 3.44 1.99 0.13
CA LEU A 46 2.09 1.51 -0.22
C LEU A 46 1.06 1.91 0.85
N ILE A 47 1.38 1.75 2.13
CA ILE A 47 0.52 2.19 3.24
C ILE A 47 0.28 3.70 3.18
N VAL A 48 1.34 4.50 3.02
CA VAL A 48 1.21 5.96 2.97
C VAL A 48 0.27 6.39 1.85
N TRP A 49 0.38 5.78 0.68
CA TRP A 49 -0.51 6.08 -0.44
C TRP A 49 -1.97 5.72 -0.16
N ILE A 50 -2.22 4.56 0.46
CA ILE A 50 -3.58 4.12 0.81
C ILE A 50 -4.22 5.08 1.81
N PHE A 51 -3.50 5.50 2.86
CA PHE A 51 -4.03 6.45 3.84
C PHE A 51 -4.26 7.84 3.22
N PHE A 52 -3.32 8.30 2.39
CA PHE A 52 -3.42 9.59 1.71
C PHE A 52 -4.61 9.63 0.74
N SER A 53 -4.81 8.59 -0.07
CA SER A 53 -5.93 8.50 -1.00
C SER A 53 -7.28 8.45 -0.28
N TYR A 54 -7.35 7.79 0.86
CA TYR A 54 -8.55 7.77 1.70
C TYR A 54 -8.86 9.15 2.30
N GLY A 55 -7.85 9.86 2.79
CA GLY A 55 -8.01 11.23 3.30
C GLY A 55 -8.51 12.20 2.22
N LEU A 56 -7.96 12.11 1.00
CA LEU A 56 -8.43 12.89 -0.15
C LEU A 56 -9.87 12.55 -0.54
N LEU A 57 -10.26 11.28 -0.47
CA LEU A 57 -11.63 10.83 -0.74
C LEU A 57 -12.64 11.43 0.25
N ILE A 58 -12.27 11.52 1.53
CA ILE A 58 -13.10 12.13 2.57
C ILE A 58 -13.24 13.64 2.34
N MET A 59 -12.16 14.33 1.98
CA MET A 59 -12.19 15.78 1.70
C MET A 59 -12.89 16.14 0.39
N ALA A 60 -12.92 15.23 -0.58
CA ALA A 60 -13.52 15.44 -1.89
C ALA A 60 -15.03 15.10 -1.94
N ARG A 61 -15.57 14.53 -0.85
CA ARG A 61 -16.99 14.23 -0.67
C ARG A 61 -17.70 15.41 -0.01
#